data_AF-B9TFF9-F1
#
_entry.id   AF-B9TFF9-F1
#
_cell.length_a   1.000
_cell.length_b   1.000
_cell.length_c   1.000
_cell.angle_alpha   90.00
_cell.angle_beta   90.00
_cell.angle_gamma   90.00
#
_symmetry.space_group_name_H-M   'P 1'
#
loop_
_entity.id
_entity.type
_entity.pdbx_description
1 polymer ?
#
loop_
_entity_poly.entity_id
_entity_poly.type
_entity_poly.pdbx_seq_one_letter_code
_entity_poly.pdbx_strand_id
1 'polypeptide(L)'
;MATSVVPAGRSARRAAAEDEKFVFETTEGIEPITNFDEMGIKSDLLRGIYAYGFEKPSAIQQRAVMQIIKGRDVIAQSQSGTGKTSMIALTACQLVDTSSREVQALILSPTRELAAQTEKVILAIGDYINIQAHACIGGKSVGEDIRKLEYGVHVVSGTPGRVCDMIKRRTLRTRAIKLLVLVS
;
A
#
# COMPACT_ATOMS: atom_id res chain seq x y z
N MET A 1 38.77 47.15 46.05
CA MET A 1 39.44 45.85 45.82
C MET A 1 38.80 44.88 46.80
N ALA A 2 38.16 43.76 46.48
CA ALA A 2 38.28 42.82 45.38
C ALA A 2 36.89 42.19 45.10
N THR A 3 36.44 42.21 43.85
CA THR A 3 36.15 41.05 42.95
C THR A 3 35.01 40.12 43.36
N SER A 4 34.01 40.06 42.47
CA SER A 4 32.87 39.15 42.45
C SER A 4 33.26 37.68 42.27
N VAL A 5 32.50 36.77 42.89
CA VAL A 5 32.33 35.40 42.43
C VAL A 5 30.83 35.14 42.20
N VAL A 6 30.57 34.55 41.05
CA VAL A 6 29.30 34.35 40.30
C VAL A 6 28.42 33.23 40.93
N PRO A 7 27.18 32.95 40.47
CA PRO A 7 25.97 33.02 41.30
C PRO A 7 25.19 31.70 41.39
N ALA A 8 24.06 31.78 42.10
CA ALA A 8 22.98 30.81 42.12
C ALA A 8 22.30 30.62 40.74
N GLY A 9 21.78 29.41 40.49
CA GLY A 9 20.76 29.18 39.46
C GLY A 9 20.89 27.86 38.70
N ARG A 10 20.42 26.75 39.26
CA ARG A 10 19.98 25.59 38.46
C ARG A 10 18.49 25.75 38.14
N SER A 11 18.21 26.64 37.19
CA SER A 11 16.97 26.69 36.42
C SER A 11 17.35 26.90 34.95
N ALA A 12 16.55 26.36 34.03
CA ALA A 12 16.69 26.43 32.57
C ALA A 12 17.69 25.47 31.89
N ARG A 13 17.32 24.18 31.82
CA ARG A 13 17.67 23.31 30.67
C ARG A 13 16.43 22.57 30.16
N ARG A 14 15.45 23.35 29.72
CA ARG A 14 14.51 22.99 28.64
C ARG A 14 14.42 24.22 27.76
N ALA A 15 15.50 24.46 27.01
CA ALA A 15 15.40 25.29 25.82
C ALA A 15 14.50 24.55 24.84
N ALA A 16 13.56 25.30 24.27
CA ALA A 16 12.62 24.83 23.27
C ALA A 16 13.34 24.06 22.17
N ALA A 17 12.87 22.85 21.86
CA ALA A 17 13.15 22.26 20.57
C ALA A 17 12.41 23.14 19.55
N GLU A 18 13.19 23.84 18.72
CA GLU A 18 12.66 24.61 17.60
C GLU A 18 11.86 23.66 16.70
N ASP A 19 10.61 24.02 16.40
CA ASP A 19 9.80 23.36 15.37
C ASP A 19 10.49 23.59 14.01
N GLU A 20 11.46 22.74 13.67
CA GLU A 20 11.95 22.63 12.31
C GLU A 20 10.77 22.22 11.44
N LYS A 21 10.25 23.18 10.66
CA LYS A 21 9.27 22.92 9.62
C LYS A 21 9.96 22.11 8.52
N PHE A 22 9.84 20.78 8.60
CA PHE A 22 10.22 19.90 7.50
C PHE A 22 9.38 20.22 6.26
N VAL A 23 10.05 20.62 5.18
CA VAL A 23 9.44 20.77 3.85
C VAL A 23 9.61 19.43 3.13
N PHE A 24 8.50 18.80 2.76
CA PHE A 24 8.51 17.55 2.02
C PHE A 24 8.45 17.84 0.52
N GLU A 25 9.49 17.45 -0.19
CA GLU A 25 9.56 17.55 -1.66
C GLU A 25 9.55 16.16 -2.30
N THR A 26 9.26 16.10 -3.59
CA THR A 26 9.36 14.84 -4.33
C THR A 26 10.83 14.44 -4.41
N THR A 27 11.14 13.17 -4.14
CA THR A 27 12.51 12.66 -4.22
C THR A 27 13.13 12.97 -5.59
N GLU A 28 14.33 13.55 -5.57
CA GLU A 28 15.09 13.86 -6.78
C GLU A 28 15.43 12.60 -7.60
N GLY A 29 15.56 12.75 -8.92
CA GLY A 29 15.95 11.66 -9.82
C GLY A 29 14.86 10.64 -10.13
N ILE A 30 13.60 10.86 -9.73
CA ILE A 30 12.48 10.03 -10.18
C ILE A 30 12.00 10.52 -11.56
N GLU A 31 12.49 9.85 -12.61
CA GLU A 31 12.02 10.08 -13.97
C GLU A 31 10.67 9.38 -14.24
N PRO A 32 9.72 10.04 -14.92
CA PRO A 32 8.44 9.43 -15.25
C PRO A 32 8.59 8.41 -16.39
N ILE A 33 8.09 7.19 -16.19
CA ILE A 33 7.97 6.19 -17.25
C ILE A 33 6.59 6.31 -17.88
N THR A 34 6.53 6.68 -19.17
CA THR A 34 5.28 7.12 -19.82
C THR A 34 4.49 6.00 -20.49
N ASN A 35 5.03 4.78 -20.53
CA ASN A 35 4.37 3.59 -21.05
C ASN A 35 4.45 2.42 -20.05
N PHE A 36 3.39 1.61 -19.93
CA PHE A 36 3.39 0.40 -19.10
C PHE A 36 4.40 -0.63 -19.59
N ASP A 37 4.62 -0.75 -20.91
CA ASP A 37 5.59 -1.69 -21.49
C ASP A 37 7.02 -1.44 -20.98
N GLU A 38 7.35 -0.20 -20.66
CA GLU A 38 8.67 0.23 -20.19
C GLU A 38 8.88 0.01 -18.67
N MET A 39 7.83 -0.42 -17.95
CA MET A 39 7.86 -0.62 -16.50
C MET A 39 8.31 -2.04 -16.08
N GLY A 40 8.63 -2.93 -17.03
CA GLY A 40 9.04 -4.30 -16.71
C GLY A 40 7.95 -5.12 -16.02
N ILE A 41 6.69 -4.86 -16.37
CA ILE A 41 5.51 -5.56 -15.84
C ILE A 41 5.40 -6.94 -16.51
N LYS A 42 4.93 -7.95 -15.77
CA LYS A 42 4.68 -9.31 -16.32
C LYS A 42 3.74 -9.24 -17.53
N SER A 43 4.01 -10.00 -18.59
CA SER A 43 3.23 -9.97 -19.84
C SER A 43 1.73 -10.20 -19.64
N ASP A 44 1.38 -11.18 -18.80
CA ASP A 44 -0.02 -11.50 -18.50
C ASP A 44 -0.70 -10.38 -17.69
N LEU A 45 0.05 -9.71 -16.82
CA LEU A 45 -0.45 -8.54 -16.09
C LEU A 45 -0.62 -7.32 -17.01
N LEU A 46 0.31 -7.09 -17.95
CA LEU A 46 0.16 -6.06 -18.99
C LEU A 46 -1.12 -6.29 -19.81
N ARG A 47 -1.39 -7.55 -20.20
CA ARG A 47 -2.64 -7.91 -20.87
C ARG A 47 -3.87 -7.52 -20.05
N GLY A 48 -3.86 -7.77 -18.75
CA GLY A 48 -4.94 -7.38 -17.85
C GLY A 48 -5.12 -5.86 -17.72
N ILE A 49 -4.02 -5.11 -17.66
CA ILE A 49 -4.01 -3.63 -17.63
C ILE A 49 -4.70 -3.06 -18.88
N TYR A 50 -4.33 -3.55 -20.08
CA TYR A 50 -4.92 -3.09 -21.34
C TYR A 50 -6.38 -3.55 -21.50
N ALA A 51 -6.70 -4.79 -21.11
CA ALA A 51 -8.07 -5.31 -21.15
C ALA A 51 -9.03 -4.56 -20.20
N TYR A 52 -8.51 -4.05 -19.08
CA TYR A 52 -9.26 -3.18 -18.18
C TYR A 52 -9.54 -1.78 -18.77
N GLY A 53 -8.85 -1.42 -19.85
CA GLY A 53 -9.05 -0.17 -20.59
C GLY A 53 -8.02 0.93 -20.30
N PHE A 54 -6.88 0.60 -19.66
CA PHE A 54 -5.80 1.58 -19.52
C PHE A 54 -4.91 1.61 -20.76
N GLU A 55 -4.75 2.79 -21.35
CA GLU A 55 -3.84 3.00 -22.48
C GLU A 55 -2.46 3.50 -22.02
N LYS A 56 -2.43 4.41 -21.04
CA LYS A 56 -1.21 5.02 -20.51
C LYS A 56 -1.25 5.15 -18.98
N PRO A 57 -0.10 5.08 -18.31
CA PRO A 57 -0.01 5.32 -16.88
C PRO A 57 -0.36 6.76 -16.52
N SER A 58 -1.12 6.94 -15.43
CA SER A 58 -1.38 8.26 -14.85
C SER A 58 -0.11 8.88 -14.26
N ALA A 59 -0.11 10.20 -14.01
CA ALA A 59 1.07 10.92 -13.52
C ALA A 59 1.67 10.32 -12.22
N ILE A 60 0.83 9.79 -11.32
CA ILE A 60 1.28 9.11 -10.11
C ILE A 60 1.82 7.70 -10.41
N GLN A 61 1.23 6.98 -11.36
CA GLN A 61 1.72 5.66 -11.79
C GLN A 61 3.09 5.75 -12.45
N GLN A 62 3.30 6.75 -13.32
CA GLN A 62 4.56 7.01 -14.01
C GLN A 62 5.75 7.15 -13.05
N ARG A 63 5.51 7.64 -11.83
CA ARG A 63 6.54 7.94 -10.83
C ARG A 63 6.63 6.89 -9.73
N ALA A 64 5.50 6.34 -9.27
CA ALA A 64 5.45 5.51 -8.07
C ALA A 64 5.61 4.01 -8.33
N VAL A 65 5.09 3.50 -9.46
CA VAL A 65 4.99 2.05 -9.72
C VAL A 65 6.36 1.36 -9.63
N MET A 66 7.37 1.91 -10.30
CA MET A 66 8.73 1.34 -10.27
C MET A 66 9.40 1.41 -8.90
N GLN A 67 9.05 2.42 -8.10
CA GLN A 67 9.61 2.59 -6.76
C GLN A 67 9.12 1.45 -5.86
N ILE A 68 7.83 1.16 -5.94
CA ILE A 68 7.17 0.09 -5.18
C ILE A 68 7.67 -1.28 -5.64
N ILE A 69 7.74 -1.52 -6.97
CA ILE A 69 8.21 -2.82 -7.50
C ILE A 69 9.67 -3.10 -7.14
N LYS A 70 10.50 -2.05 -7.03
CA LYS A 70 11.90 -2.16 -6.56
C LYS A 70 12.03 -2.39 -5.05
N GLY A 71 10.91 -2.48 -4.31
CA GLY A 71 10.91 -2.74 -2.87
C GLY A 71 11.24 -1.53 -2.02
N ARG A 72 11.08 -0.30 -2.54
CA ARG A 72 11.22 0.92 -1.72
C ARG A 72 9.94 1.20 -0.96
N ASP A 73 10.09 1.76 0.24
CA ASP A 73 8.99 2.40 0.95
C ASP A 73 8.63 3.71 0.24
N VAL A 74 7.34 3.91 -0.03
CA VAL A 74 6.85 4.99 -0.88
C VAL A 74 5.68 5.70 -0.22
N ILE A 75 5.79 7.01 -0.11
CA ILE A 75 4.66 7.91 0.15
C ILE A 75 4.23 8.50 -1.19
N ALA A 76 3.05 8.09 -1.66
CA ALA A 76 2.49 8.54 -2.93
C ALA A 76 1.26 9.43 -2.70
N GLN A 77 1.40 10.71 -3.04
CA GLN A 77 0.31 11.68 -2.94
C GLN A 77 -0.14 12.15 -4.32
N SER A 78 -1.45 12.18 -4.54
CA SER A 78 -2.09 12.73 -5.73
C SER A 78 -3.55 13.07 -5.43
N GLN A 79 -4.21 13.79 -6.33
CA GLN A 79 -5.63 14.13 -6.21
C GLN A 79 -6.53 12.89 -6.34
N SER A 80 -7.77 12.97 -5.84
CA SER A 80 -8.77 11.92 -6.03
C SER A 80 -9.02 11.66 -7.52
N GLY A 81 -9.29 10.39 -7.88
CA GLY A 81 -9.55 10.01 -9.28
C GLY A 81 -8.31 9.88 -10.17
N THR A 82 -7.10 10.07 -9.65
CA THR A 82 -5.85 10.04 -10.45
C THR A 82 -5.19 8.66 -10.58
N GLY A 83 -5.93 7.58 -10.30
CA GLY A 83 -5.44 6.21 -10.52
C GLY A 83 -4.65 5.57 -9.36
N LYS A 84 -4.75 6.09 -8.13
CA LYS A 84 -4.11 5.47 -6.94
C LYS A 84 -4.54 4.03 -6.72
N THR A 85 -5.85 3.75 -6.78
CA THR A 85 -6.37 2.37 -6.61
C THR A 85 -5.81 1.43 -7.67
N SER A 86 -5.77 1.86 -8.92
CA SER A 86 -5.19 1.08 -10.02
C SER A 86 -3.68 0.89 -9.88
N MET A 87 -2.97 1.89 -9.37
CA MET A 87 -1.54 1.76 -9.02
C MET A 87 -1.34 0.67 -7.96
N ILE A 88 -2.14 0.67 -6.89
CA ILE A 88 -2.08 -0.35 -5.82
C ILE A 88 -2.37 -1.74 -6.39
N ALA A 89 -3.41 -1.86 -7.23
CA ALA A 89 -3.77 -3.12 -7.85
C ALA A 89 -2.66 -3.66 -8.76
N LEU A 90 -2.09 -2.80 -9.61
CA LEU A 90 -0.96 -3.13 -10.48
C LEU A 90 0.25 -3.60 -9.66
N THR A 91 0.66 -2.85 -8.63
CA THR A 91 1.85 -3.19 -7.84
C THR A 91 1.64 -4.46 -7.02
N ALA A 92 0.45 -4.67 -6.45
CA ALA A 92 0.10 -5.91 -5.79
C ALA A 92 0.18 -7.10 -6.76
N CYS A 93 -0.48 -7.03 -7.92
CA CYS A 93 -0.45 -8.09 -8.93
C CYS A 93 0.96 -8.39 -9.43
N GLN A 94 1.80 -7.35 -9.61
CA GLN A 94 3.17 -7.52 -10.07
C GLN A 94 4.02 -8.26 -9.04
N LEU A 95 3.85 -7.91 -7.75
CA LEU A 95 4.68 -8.45 -6.68
C LEU A 95 4.27 -9.85 -6.23
N VAL A 96 2.97 -10.19 -6.21
CA VAL A 96 2.53 -11.50 -5.72
C VAL A 96 2.97 -12.66 -6.63
N ASP A 97 3.21 -13.81 -6.00
CA ASP A 97 3.40 -15.10 -6.64
C ASP A 97 2.09 -15.90 -6.56
N THR A 98 1.45 -16.14 -7.70
CA THR A 98 0.15 -16.83 -7.77
C THR A 98 0.26 -18.36 -7.74
N SER A 99 1.47 -18.92 -7.67
CA SER A 99 1.68 -20.34 -7.39
C SER A 99 1.54 -20.67 -5.89
N SER A 100 1.71 -19.68 -5.02
CA SER A 100 1.55 -19.81 -3.57
C SER A 100 0.16 -19.40 -3.13
N ARG A 101 -0.51 -20.20 -2.30
CA ARG A 101 -1.86 -19.90 -1.76
C ARG A 101 -1.85 -18.96 -0.54
N GLU A 102 -0.78 -18.22 -0.33
CA GLU A 102 -0.59 -17.38 0.86
C GLU A 102 -0.81 -15.90 0.59
N VAL A 103 -1.29 -15.19 1.62
CA VAL A 103 -1.44 -13.74 1.58
C VAL A 103 -0.06 -13.09 1.53
N GLN A 104 0.19 -12.36 0.44
CA GLN A 104 1.46 -11.71 0.15
C GLN A 104 1.36 -10.18 0.11
N ALA A 105 0.16 -9.65 -0.12
CA ALA A 105 -0.12 -8.22 -0.04
C ALA A 105 -1.31 -7.94 0.87
N LEU A 106 -1.17 -6.96 1.75
CA LEU A 106 -2.22 -6.47 2.63
C LEU A 106 -2.48 -4.99 2.35
N ILE A 107 -3.73 -4.65 2.06
CA ILE A 107 -4.16 -3.29 1.75
C ILE A 107 -5.19 -2.88 2.79
N LEU A 108 -4.88 -1.83 3.55
CA LEU A 108 -5.79 -1.27 4.56
C LEU A 108 -6.46 -0.01 4.02
N SER A 109 -7.79 0.02 4.08
CA SER A 109 -8.62 1.14 3.65
C SER A 109 -9.49 1.67 4.81
N PRO A 110 -9.82 2.97 4.83
CA PRO A 110 -10.58 3.59 5.91
C PRO A 110 -12.06 3.18 5.88
N THR A 111 -12.57 2.83 4.70
CA THR A 111 -13.97 2.46 4.48
C THR A 111 -14.11 1.06 3.88
N ARG A 112 -15.28 0.45 4.08
CA ARG A 112 -15.60 -0.89 3.58
C ARG A 112 -15.75 -0.88 2.05
N GLU A 113 -16.30 0.20 1.54
CA GLU A 113 -16.55 0.47 0.14
C GLU A 113 -15.23 0.57 -0.62
N LEU A 114 -14.24 1.28 -0.07
CA LEU A 114 -12.92 1.41 -0.70
C LEU A 114 -12.15 0.09 -0.68
N ALA A 115 -12.24 -0.68 0.40
CA ALA A 115 -11.64 -2.01 0.46
C ALA A 115 -12.24 -2.95 -0.60
N ALA A 116 -13.57 -2.97 -0.74
CA ALA A 116 -14.26 -3.77 -1.75
C ALA A 116 -13.99 -3.29 -3.18
N GLN A 117 -13.88 -1.97 -3.39
CA GLN A 117 -13.50 -1.42 -4.69
C GLN A 117 -12.08 -1.85 -5.07
N THR A 118 -11.14 -1.78 -4.12
CA THR A 118 -9.75 -2.19 -4.35
C THR A 118 -9.65 -3.67 -4.71
N GLU A 119 -10.38 -4.55 -4.01
CA GLU A 119 -10.51 -5.97 -4.36
C GLU A 119 -10.98 -6.16 -5.80
N LYS A 120 -12.06 -5.48 -6.21
CA LYS A 120 -12.60 -5.58 -7.58
C LYS A 120 -11.58 -5.18 -8.65
N VAL A 121 -10.84 -4.09 -8.42
CA VAL A 121 -9.81 -3.60 -9.36
C VAL A 121 -8.64 -4.59 -9.43
N ILE A 122 -8.23 -5.18 -8.31
CA ILE A 122 -7.19 -6.23 -8.28
C ILE A 122 -7.62 -7.44 -9.10
N LEU A 123 -8.84 -7.94 -8.90
CA LEU A 123 -9.35 -9.08 -9.64
C LEU A 123 -9.44 -8.80 -11.15
N ALA A 124 -9.90 -7.60 -11.53
CA ALA A 124 -10.06 -7.23 -12.93
C ALA A 124 -8.72 -7.05 -13.66
N ILE A 125 -7.74 -6.38 -13.02
CA ILE A 125 -6.40 -6.21 -13.59
C ILE A 125 -5.61 -7.54 -13.59
N GLY A 126 -5.81 -8.37 -12.57
CA GLY A 126 -5.11 -9.64 -12.40
C GLY A 126 -5.81 -10.86 -13.04
N ASP A 127 -6.82 -10.66 -13.88
CA ASP A 127 -7.64 -11.72 -14.47
C ASP A 127 -6.79 -12.77 -15.21
N TYR A 128 -5.76 -12.32 -15.93
CA TYR A 128 -4.87 -13.18 -16.70
C TYR A 128 -3.72 -13.83 -15.91
N ILE A 129 -3.56 -13.54 -14.61
CA ILE A 129 -2.52 -14.13 -13.76
C ILE A 129 -3.08 -15.08 -12.69
N ASN A 130 -4.37 -15.40 -12.75
CA ASN A 130 -5.08 -16.24 -11.77
C ASN A 130 -4.95 -15.72 -10.33
N ILE A 131 -4.99 -14.39 -10.15
CA ILE A 131 -4.93 -13.79 -8.82
C ILE A 131 -6.18 -14.16 -8.00
N GLN A 132 -6.03 -14.14 -6.68
CA GLN A 132 -7.09 -14.38 -5.71
C GLN A 132 -6.98 -13.24 -4.70
N ALA A 133 -8.03 -12.46 -4.58
CA ALA A 133 -8.12 -11.36 -3.65
C ALA A 133 -9.38 -11.50 -2.82
N HIS A 134 -9.35 -11.00 -1.58
CA HIS A 134 -10.52 -11.01 -0.70
C HIS A 134 -10.64 -9.71 0.10
N ALA A 135 -11.85 -9.15 0.14
CA ALA A 135 -12.18 -7.99 0.97
C ALA A 135 -12.62 -8.37 2.40
N CYS A 136 -11.71 -8.26 3.36
CA CYS A 136 -11.96 -8.41 4.80
C CYS A 136 -12.60 -7.14 5.37
N ILE A 137 -13.93 -7.06 5.35
CA ILE A 137 -14.70 -5.89 5.81
C ILE A 137 -15.77 -6.25 6.85
N GLY A 138 -15.98 -5.34 7.81
CA GLY A 138 -17.02 -5.50 8.83
C GLY A 138 -18.44 -5.54 8.23
N GLY A 139 -19.41 -6.06 9.00
CA GLY A 139 -20.80 -6.19 8.57
C GLY A 139 -21.10 -7.39 7.65
N LYS A 140 -20.07 -8.09 7.18
CA LYS A 140 -20.19 -9.42 6.55
C LYS A 140 -19.95 -10.55 7.54
N SER A 141 -20.38 -11.76 7.16
CA SER A 141 -20.18 -12.98 7.94
C SER A 141 -18.69 -13.23 8.17
N VAL A 142 -18.29 -13.35 9.45
CA VAL A 142 -16.93 -13.74 9.81
C VAL A 142 -16.61 -15.14 9.28
N GLY A 143 -17.59 -16.06 9.28
CA GLY A 143 -17.38 -17.42 8.77
C GLY A 143 -17.05 -17.46 7.27
N GLU A 144 -17.56 -16.51 6.49
CA GLU A 144 -17.23 -16.40 5.06
C GLU A 144 -15.79 -15.93 4.85
N ASP A 145 -15.34 -14.91 5.61
CA ASP A 145 -13.95 -14.46 5.59
C ASP A 145 -12.99 -15.60 5.95
N ILE A 146 -13.31 -16.37 7.00
CA ILE A 146 -12.51 -17.52 7.43
C ILE A 146 -12.39 -18.54 6.29
N ARG A 147 -13.51 -18.95 5.69
CA ARG A 147 -13.51 -19.93 4.58
C ARG A 147 -12.68 -19.45 3.40
N LYS A 148 -12.79 -18.17 3.03
CA LYS A 148 -12.01 -17.58 1.92
C LYS A 148 -10.51 -17.55 2.24
N LEU A 149 -10.14 -17.14 3.45
CA LEU A 149 -8.74 -17.12 3.89
C LEU A 149 -8.14 -18.53 3.99
N GLU A 150 -8.91 -19.51 4.44
CA GLU A 150 -8.50 -20.92 4.52
C GLU A 150 -8.35 -21.58 3.13
N TYR A 151 -9.19 -21.21 2.17
CA TYR A 151 -9.05 -21.65 0.77
C TYR A 151 -7.74 -21.16 0.14
N GLY A 152 -7.29 -19.97 0.56
CA GLY A 152 -6.05 -19.33 0.12
C GLY A 152 -6.31 -18.17 -0.83
N VAL A 153 -5.75 -17.01 -0.48
CA VAL A 153 -5.81 -15.78 -1.28
C VAL A 153 -4.45 -15.11 -1.30
N HIS A 154 -4.12 -14.45 -2.40
CA HIS A 154 -2.84 -13.78 -2.61
C HIS A 154 -2.82 -12.36 -2.02
N VAL A 155 -3.97 -11.68 -2.08
CA VAL A 155 -4.13 -10.29 -1.63
C VAL A 155 -5.32 -10.18 -0.70
N VAL A 156 -5.13 -9.50 0.43
CA VAL A 156 -6.24 -9.09 1.30
C VAL A 156 -6.38 -7.57 1.23
N SER A 157 -7.58 -7.11 0.90
CA SER A 157 -7.99 -5.70 1.04
C SER A 157 -8.96 -5.61 2.21
N GLY A 158 -8.87 -4.62 3.09
CA GLY A 158 -9.78 -4.62 4.24
C GLY A 158 -9.74 -3.38 5.11
N THR A 159 -10.68 -3.32 6.04
CA THR A 159 -10.65 -2.28 7.08
C THR A 159 -9.82 -2.75 8.27
N PRO A 160 -9.09 -1.84 8.96
CA PRO A 160 -8.18 -2.22 10.04
C PRO A 160 -8.82 -3.11 11.11
N GLY A 161 -10.06 -2.82 11.50
CA GLY A 161 -10.78 -3.59 12.52
C GLY A 161 -11.01 -5.05 12.13
N ARG A 162 -11.52 -5.34 10.92
CA ARG A 162 -11.82 -6.71 10.48
C ARG A 162 -10.53 -7.48 10.17
N VAL A 163 -9.53 -6.83 9.56
CA VAL A 163 -8.22 -7.45 9.33
C VAL A 163 -7.56 -7.85 10.65
N CYS A 164 -7.57 -6.95 11.64
CA CYS A 164 -7.02 -7.22 12.97
C CYS A 164 -7.72 -8.41 13.65
N ASP A 165 -9.05 -8.52 13.53
CA ASP A 165 -9.80 -9.67 14.03
C ASP A 165 -9.35 -10.98 13.35
N MET A 166 -9.20 -11.00 12.02
CA MET A 166 -8.76 -12.21 11.29
C MET A 166 -7.32 -12.62 11.63
N ILE A 167 -6.43 -11.66 11.88
CA ILE A 167 -5.06 -11.93 12.35
C ILE A 167 -5.09 -12.52 13.76
N LYS A 168 -5.85 -11.92 14.69
CA LYS A 168 -5.98 -12.41 16.07
C LYS A 168 -6.53 -13.83 16.15
N ARG A 169 -7.46 -14.16 15.24
CA ARG A 169 -8.02 -15.52 15.07
C ARG A 169 -7.06 -16.50 14.41
N ARG A 170 -5.90 -16.04 13.91
CA ARG A 170 -4.91 -16.83 13.16
C ARG A 170 -5.43 -17.38 11.82
N THR A 171 -6.51 -16.82 11.29
CA THR A 171 -7.10 -17.21 10.00
C THR A 171 -6.43 -16.46 8.85
N LEU A 172 -6.11 -15.17 9.06
CA LEU A 172 -5.20 -14.43 8.18
C LEU A 172 -3.76 -14.66 8.66
N ARG A 173 -3.03 -15.52 7.96
CA ARG A 173 -1.60 -15.77 8.23
C ARG A 173 -0.76 -14.71 7.53
N THR A 174 0.14 -14.07 8.28
CA THR A 174 0.90 -12.90 7.80
C THR A 174 2.33 -13.22 7.36
N ARG A 175 2.77 -14.47 7.47
CA ARG A 175 4.18 -14.86 7.27
C ARG A 175 4.75 -14.57 5.88
N ALA A 176 3.90 -14.55 4.85
CA ALA A 176 4.30 -14.34 3.47
C ALA A 176 4.04 -12.90 2.98
N ILE A 177 3.51 -12.03 3.84
CA ILE A 177 3.22 -10.65 3.48
C ILE A 177 4.53 -9.91 3.23
N LYS A 178 4.66 -9.34 2.03
CA LYS A 178 5.80 -8.55 1.58
C LYS A 178 5.43 -7.13 1.15
N LEU A 179 4.13 -6.84 1.05
CA LEU A 179 3.60 -5.52 0.72
C LEU A 179 2.49 -5.15 1.71
N LEU A 180 2.66 -4.02 2.39
CA LEU A 180 1.59 -3.36 3.16
C LEU A 180 1.29 -2.02 2.51
N VAL A 181 0.02 -1.77 2.20
CA VAL A 181 -0.45 -0.50 1.65
C VAL A 181 -1.45 0.12 2.61
N LEU A 182 -1.23 1.37 2.99
CA LEU A 182 -2.17 2.17 3.77
C LEU A 182 -2.81 3.20 2.85
N VAL A 183 -4.13 3.10 2.68
CA VAL A 183 -4.92 4.06 1.92
C VAL A 183 -5.55 5.05 2.89
N SER A 184 -5.30 6.34 2.67
CA SER A 184 -5.85 7.46 3.44
C SER A 184 -6.84 8.27 2.62
#